data_AF-A0A2A2ES65-F1
#
_entry.id   AF-A0A2A2ES65-F1
#
_cell.length_a   1.000
_cell.length_b   1.000
_cell.length_c   1.000
_cell.angle_alpha   90.00
_cell.angle_beta   90.00
_cell.angle_gamma   90.00
#
_symmetry.space_group_name_H-M   'P 1'
#
loop_
_entity.id
_entity.type
_entity.pdbx_description
1 polymer ?
#
loop_
_entity_poly.entity_id
_entity_poly.type
_entity_poly.pdbx_seq_one_letter_code
_entity_poly.pdbx_strand_id
1 'polypeptide(L)'
;MATRHLGHEAWRDIACGLLFSVLAGVVGYSVLRDTALTATLGRGPDPGPAFLPLIVIGLVGLGGAVILLKGVVNWARSGWLGPPGMAMPGDHLHALLLISSIALLPVLTDWLGFLAASVLFAAPWLAWLGYRRGGGLRRALGHAACFALLIGALLHLVFVMLLNVPL
;
A
#
# COMPACT_ATOMS: atom_id res chain seq x y z
N MET A 1 1.93 28.82 -18.01
CA MET A 1 1.31 28.42 -16.72
C MET A 1 1.28 26.91 -16.50
N ALA A 2 1.16 26.08 -17.55
CA ALA A 2 1.14 24.60 -17.42
C ALA A 2 2.44 23.95 -16.91
N THR A 3 3.61 24.58 -17.08
CA THR A 3 4.91 23.97 -16.73
C THR A 3 5.22 23.90 -15.24
N ARG A 4 4.60 24.76 -14.40
CA ARG A 4 4.84 24.75 -12.94
C ARG A 4 4.17 23.58 -12.22
N HIS A 5 3.08 23.03 -12.75
CA HIS A 5 2.41 21.88 -12.14
C HIS A 5 3.22 20.58 -12.27
N LEU A 6 4.02 20.44 -13.33
CA LEU A 6 4.81 19.25 -13.60
C LEU A 6 5.92 19.01 -12.56
N GLY A 7 6.52 20.08 -12.02
CA GLY A 7 7.62 19.98 -11.05
C GLY A 7 7.20 19.39 -9.70
N HIS A 8 6.04 19.80 -9.17
CA HIS A 8 5.50 19.30 -7.90
C HIS A 8 5.15 17.82 -7.97
N GLU A 9 4.50 17.40 -9.05
CA GLU A 9 4.11 16.00 -9.24
C GLU A 9 5.35 15.11 -9.36
N ALA A 10 6.37 15.56 -10.09
CA ALA A 10 7.63 14.85 -10.23
C ALA A 10 8.34 14.65 -8.88
N TRP A 11 8.44 15.70 -8.06
CA TRP A 11 9.08 15.59 -6.74
C TRP A 11 8.30 14.69 -5.78
N ARG A 12 6.96 14.77 -5.79
CA ARG A 12 6.11 13.87 -5.00
C ARG A 12 6.32 12.43 -5.41
N ASP A 13 6.37 12.15 -6.71
CA ASP A 13 6.61 10.81 -7.24
C ASP A 13 8.02 10.33 -6.86
N ILE A 14 9.05 11.18 -6.96
CA ILE A 14 10.41 10.84 -6.53
C ILE A 14 10.45 10.50 -5.04
N ALA A 15 9.90 11.36 -4.17
CA ALA A 15 9.92 11.14 -2.72
C ALA A 15 9.14 9.89 -2.33
N CYS A 16 7.97 9.66 -2.93
CA CYS A 16 7.15 8.48 -2.71
C CYS A 16 7.85 7.20 -3.16
N GLY A 17 8.41 7.21 -4.37
CA GLY A 17 9.16 6.09 -4.91
C GLY A 17 10.39 5.76 -4.07
N LEU A 18 11.16 6.77 -3.68
CA LEU A 18 12.33 6.62 -2.81
C LEU A 18 11.95 6.05 -1.45
N LEU A 19 10.88 6.55 -0.83
CA LEU A 19 10.38 6.03 0.45
C LEU A 19 10.04 4.54 0.36
N PHE A 20 9.26 4.14 -0.65
CA PHE A 20 8.88 2.73 -0.81
C PHE A 20 10.07 1.84 -1.15
N SER A 21 11.00 2.29 -2.00
CA SER A 21 12.20 1.53 -2.33
C SER A 21 13.13 1.37 -1.12
N VAL A 22 13.33 2.42 -0.32
CA VAL A 22 14.14 2.35 0.92
C VAL A 22 13.47 1.44 1.94
N LEU A 23 12.16 1.59 2.16
CA LEU A 23 11.43 0.74 3.09
C LEU A 23 11.46 -0.73 2.66
N ALA A 24 11.25 -1.03 1.38
CA ALA A 24 11.41 -2.38 0.84
C ALA A 24 12.83 -2.92 1.04
N GLY A 25 13.86 -2.08 0.84
CA GLY A 25 15.26 -2.44 1.07
C GLY A 25 15.55 -2.76 2.54
N VAL A 26 15.10 -1.92 3.47
CA VAL A 26 15.31 -2.09 4.93
C VAL A 26 14.57 -3.33 5.44
N VAL A 27 13.30 -3.47 5.10
CA VAL A 27 12.48 -4.63 5.52
C VAL A 27 13.00 -5.91 4.86
N GLY A 28 13.34 -5.86 3.57
CA GLY A 28 13.94 -6.99 2.85
C GLY A 28 15.25 -7.44 3.48
N TYR A 29 16.13 -6.50 3.81
CA TYR A 29 17.38 -6.79 4.50
C TYR A 29 17.14 -7.46 5.87
N SER A 30 16.16 -6.95 6.63
CA SER A 30 15.78 -7.53 7.93
C SER A 30 15.30 -8.97 7.79
N VAL A 31 14.41 -9.25 6.82
CA VAL A 31 13.89 -10.61 6.56
C VAL A 31 15.02 -11.56 6.12
N LEU A 32 15.91 -11.10 5.23
CA LEU A 32 17.00 -11.93 4.72
C LEU A 32 18.08 -12.23 5.77
N ARG A 33 18.20 -11.40 6.81
CA ARG A 33 19.13 -11.64 7.93
C ARG A 33 18.60 -12.60 8.99
N ASP A 34 17.30 -12.79 9.06
CA ASP A 34 16.71 -13.69 10.03
C ASP A 34 16.83 -15.15 9.54
N THR A 35 17.72 -15.90 10.18
CA THR A 35 17.97 -17.31 9.85
C THR A 35 16.76 -18.19 10.15
N ALA A 36 15.92 -17.83 11.13
CA ALA A 36 14.71 -18.60 11.44
C ALA A 36 13.68 -18.48 10.31
N LEU A 37 13.53 -17.28 9.74
CA LEU A 37 12.63 -17.02 8.61
C LEU A 37 13.13 -17.62 7.30
N THR A 38 14.45 -17.60 7.07
CA THR A 38 15.05 -18.05 5.79
C THR A 38 15.42 -19.54 5.76
N ALA A 39 15.54 -20.23 6.90
CA ALA A 39 15.98 -21.63 6.97
C ALA A 39 15.08 -22.61 6.22
N THR A 40 13.78 -22.31 6.10
CA THR A 40 12.78 -23.13 5.42
C THR A 40 12.44 -22.62 4.02
N LEU A 41 13.01 -21.48 3.59
CA LEU A 41 12.70 -20.87 2.31
C LEU A 41 13.14 -21.80 1.16
N GLY A 42 12.17 -22.29 0.39
CA GLY A 42 12.43 -23.21 -0.73
C GLY A 42 12.80 -24.64 -0.33
N ARG A 43 12.62 -25.02 0.95
CA ARG A 43 12.83 -26.40 1.42
C ARG A 43 11.49 -27.09 1.63
N GLY A 44 11.01 -27.78 0.59
CA GLY A 44 9.79 -28.58 0.64
C GLY A 44 8.64 -27.99 -0.19
N PRO A 45 7.45 -28.62 -0.13
CA PRO A 45 6.27 -28.16 -0.84
C PRO A 45 5.68 -26.85 -0.26
N ASP A 46 5.97 -26.53 1.00
CA ASP A 46 5.63 -25.26 1.63
C ASP A 46 6.83 -24.31 1.52
N PRO A 47 6.70 -23.14 0.86
CA PRO A 47 7.79 -22.21 0.68
C PRO A 47 8.23 -21.50 1.98
N GLY A 48 7.53 -21.71 3.09
CA GLY A 48 7.91 -21.21 4.42
C GLY A 48 7.42 -19.78 4.72
N PRO A 49 7.55 -19.34 5.98
CA PRO A 49 6.90 -18.12 6.48
C PRO A 49 7.49 -16.83 5.88
N ALA A 50 8.72 -16.86 5.36
CA ALA A 50 9.34 -15.70 4.71
C ALA A 50 8.85 -15.44 3.29
N PHE A 51 8.21 -16.42 2.64
CA PHE A 51 7.87 -16.32 1.22
C PHE A 51 6.89 -15.19 0.91
N LEU A 52 5.80 -15.11 1.68
CA LEU A 52 4.79 -14.08 1.49
C LEU A 52 5.33 -12.66 1.79
N PRO A 53 6.05 -12.43 2.92
CA PRO A 53 6.77 -11.18 3.14
C PRO A 53 7.69 -10.80 1.98
N LEU A 54 8.48 -11.73 1.44
CA LEU A 54 9.40 -11.46 0.33
C LEU A 54 8.65 -11.06 -0.96
N ILE A 55 7.50 -11.69 -1.26
CA ILE A 55 6.65 -11.28 -2.39
C ILE A 55 6.13 -9.86 -2.16
N VAL A 56 5.59 -9.56 -0.97
CA VAL A 56 5.05 -8.23 -0.66
C VAL A 56 6.14 -7.17 -0.74
N ILE A 57 7.31 -7.42 -0.17
CA ILE A 57 8.49 -6.54 -0.25
C ILE A 57 8.93 -6.35 -1.69
N GLY A 58 8.93 -7.41 -2.50
CA GLY A 58 9.26 -7.36 -3.93
C GLY A 58 8.29 -6.49 -4.72
N LEU A 59 6.98 -6.65 -4.49
CA LEU A 59 5.94 -5.84 -5.14
C LEU A 59 6.00 -4.38 -4.71
N VAL A 60 6.19 -4.10 -3.41
CA VAL A 60 6.37 -2.73 -2.89
C VAL A 60 7.64 -2.10 -3.46
N GLY A 61 8.74 -2.84 -3.51
CA GLY A 61 10.01 -2.38 -4.08
C GLY A 61 9.89 -2.08 -5.57
N LEU A 62 9.25 -2.97 -6.35
CA LEU A 62 8.97 -2.77 -7.77
C LEU A 62 8.07 -1.56 -8.00
N GLY A 63 6.97 -1.45 -7.26
CA GLY A 63 6.06 -0.32 -7.32
C GLY A 63 6.75 1.00 -6.99
N GLY A 64 7.56 1.03 -5.93
CA GLY A 64 8.40 2.17 -5.55
C GLY A 64 9.37 2.57 -6.66
N ALA A 65 10.06 1.59 -7.27
CA ALA A 65 11.00 1.83 -8.36
C ALA A 65 10.31 2.40 -9.62
N VAL A 66 9.13 1.90 -9.98
CA VAL A 66 8.34 2.41 -11.11
C VAL A 66 7.88 3.85 -10.86
N ILE A 67 7.39 4.15 -9.65
CA ILE A 67 6.98 5.50 -9.26
C ILE A 67 8.19 6.46 -9.28
N LEU A 68 9.33 6.02 -8.75
CA LEU A 68 10.58 6.78 -8.75
C LEU A 68 11.04 7.09 -10.17
N LEU A 69 11.06 6.07 -11.05
CA LEU A 69 11.43 6.25 -12.46
C LEU A 69 10.51 7.23 -13.17
N LYS A 70 9.20 7.14 -12.95
CA LYS A 70 8.21 8.09 -13.50
C LYS A 70 8.51 9.52 -13.02
N GLY A 71 8.79 9.69 -11.73
CA GLY A 71 9.15 10.98 -11.15
C GLY A 71 10.44 11.55 -11.73
N VAL A 72 11.49 10.74 -11.88
CA VAL A 72 12.77 11.13 -12.48
C VAL A 72 12.61 11.52 -13.95
N VAL A 73 11.83 10.75 -14.73
CA VAL A 73 11.54 11.05 -16.13
C VAL A 73 10.77 12.38 -16.26
N ASN A 74 9.77 12.61 -15.41
CA ASN A 74 9.01 13.86 -15.40
C ASN A 74 9.86 15.06 -14.95
N TRP A 75 10.76 14.86 -13.98
CA TRP A 75 11.72 15.88 -13.56
C TRP A 75 12.70 16.23 -14.68
N ALA A 76 13.27 15.24 -15.36
CA ALA A 76 14.17 15.45 -16.49
C ALA A 76 13.48 16.21 -17.66
N ARG A 77 12.21 15.92 -17.91
CA ARG A 77 11.40 16.57 -18.97
C ARG A 77 10.96 17.99 -18.63
N SER A 78 10.83 18.34 -17.35
CA SER A 78 10.34 19.67 -16.94
C SER A 78 11.43 20.76 -16.97
N GLY A 79 12.68 20.39 -17.22
CA GLY A 79 13.82 21.30 -17.10
C GLY A 79 14.10 21.63 -15.63
N TRP A 80 15.32 22.08 -15.32
CA TRP A 80 15.80 22.42 -13.97
C TRP A 80 15.11 23.67 -13.36
N LEU A 81 13.79 23.79 -13.50
CA LEU A 81 12.98 24.90 -13.01
C LEU A 81 12.64 24.71 -11.52
N GLY A 82 13.67 24.89 -10.68
CA GLY A 82 13.57 25.24 -9.26
C GLY A 82 12.99 24.18 -8.30
N PRO A 83 13.31 24.28 -7.00
CA PRO A 83 12.71 23.41 -5.98
C PRO A 83 11.20 23.67 -5.87
N PRO A 84 10.40 22.63 -5.59
CA PRO A 84 8.95 22.76 -5.50
C PRO A 84 8.56 23.70 -4.35
N GLY A 85 7.61 24.60 -4.61
CA GLY A 85 6.93 25.36 -3.55
C GLY A 85 6.33 24.43 -2.49
N MET A 86 6.38 24.81 -1.22
CA MET A 86 5.89 23.95 -0.13
C MET A 86 4.42 23.54 -0.38
N ALA A 87 4.13 22.24 -0.22
CA ALA A 87 2.78 21.71 -0.34
C ALA A 87 1.83 22.42 0.66
N MET A 88 0.61 22.71 0.23
CA MET A 88 -0.37 23.32 1.12
C MET A 88 -0.74 22.34 2.25
N PRO A 89 -0.90 22.80 3.50
CA PRO A 89 -1.11 21.96 4.70
C PRO A 89 -2.31 21.00 4.69
N GLY A 90 -3.19 21.03 3.69
CA GLY A 90 -4.44 20.26 3.67
C GLY A 90 -4.34 18.82 3.16
N ASP A 91 -3.26 18.44 2.46
CA ASP A 91 -3.19 17.13 1.79
C ASP A 91 -2.74 15.97 2.70
N HIS A 92 -2.27 16.25 3.92
CA HIS A 92 -1.75 15.23 4.82
C HIS A 92 -2.83 14.50 5.64
N LEU A 93 -4.03 15.07 5.75
CA LEU A 93 -5.10 14.50 6.59
C LEU A 93 -5.51 13.11 6.14
N HIS A 94 -5.59 12.85 4.83
CA HIS A 94 -5.94 11.53 4.30
C HIS A 94 -4.83 10.49 4.56
N ALA A 95 -3.56 10.91 4.47
CA ALA A 95 -2.44 10.04 4.79
C ALA A 95 -2.43 9.68 6.29
N LEU A 96 -2.67 10.66 7.16
CA LEU A 96 -2.80 10.44 8.60
C LEU A 96 -3.97 9.51 8.93
N LEU A 97 -5.13 9.72 8.28
CA LEU A 97 -6.28 8.83 8.44
C LEU A 97 -5.95 7.40 7.99
N LEU A 98 -5.25 7.23 6.86
CA LEU A 98 -4.83 5.91 6.38
C LEU A 98 -3.90 5.22 7.38
N ILE A 99 -2.86 5.92 7.83
CA ILE A 99 -1.91 5.41 8.82
C ILE A 99 -2.65 5.03 10.11
N SER A 100 -3.54 5.90 10.60
CA SER A 100 -4.34 5.62 11.80
C SER A 100 -5.24 4.40 11.63
N SER A 101 -5.87 4.23 10.47
CA SER A 101 -6.73 3.08 10.19
C SER A 101 -5.95 1.77 10.10
N ILE A 102 -4.70 1.81 9.60
CA ILE A 102 -3.80 0.65 9.58
C ILE A 102 -3.40 0.29 11.02
N ALA A 103 -3.06 1.29 11.84
CA ALA A 103 -2.72 1.07 13.25
C ALA A 103 -3.90 0.51 14.07
N LEU A 104 -5.15 0.80 13.66
CA LEU A 104 -6.35 0.28 14.30
C LEU A 104 -6.69 -1.16 13.91
N LEU A 105 -6.13 -1.67 12.79
CA LEU A 105 -6.49 -2.96 12.22
C LEU A 105 -6.25 -4.15 13.17
N PRO A 106 -5.13 -4.24 13.93
CA PRO A 106 -4.93 -5.33 14.88
C PRO A 106 -6.00 -5.34 15.97
N VAL A 107 -6.31 -4.17 16.54
CA VAL A 107 -7.34 -4.02 17.57
C VAL A 107 -8.71 -4.44 17.05
N LEU A 108 -9.06 -4.05 15.81
CA LEU A 108 -10.32 -4.48 15.20
C LEU A 108 -10.35 -5.99 14.93
N THR A 109 -9.21 -6.59 14.59
CA THR A 109 -9.10 -8.03 14.31
C THR A 109 -9.34 -8.84 15.57
N ASP A 110 -8.79 -8.41 16.72
CA ASP A 110 -9.00 -9.06 18.01
C ASP A 110 -10.48 -9.03 18.45
N TRP A 111 -11.19 -7.94 18.14
CA TRP A 111 -12.57 -7.74 18.58
C TRP A 111 -13.63 -8.33 17.66
N LEU A 112 -13.43 -8.22 16.33
CA LEU A 112 -14.45 -8.53 15.32
C LEU A 112 -14.10 -9.75 14.48
N GLY A 113 -12.86 -10.24 14.58
CA GLY A 113 -12.30 -11.24 13.69
C GLY A 113 -11.80 -10.63 12.37
N PHE A 114 -10.85 -11.33 11.73
CA PHE A 114 -10.12 -10.86 10.55
C PHE A 114 -11.01 -10.47 9.36
N LEU A 115 -12.05 -11.26 9.08
CA LEU A 115 -12.92 -10.99 7.93
C LEU A 115 -13.67 -9.65 8.11
N ALA A 116 -14.32 -9.46 9.26
CA ALA A 116 -15.06 -8.24 9.55
C ALA A 116 -14.14 -7.02 9.63
N ALA A 117 -12.98 -7.15 10.30
CA ALA A 117 -11.98 -6.10 10.39
C ALA A 117 -11.47 -5.67 9.00
N SER A 118 -11.17 -6.63 8.12
CA SER A 118 -10.70 -6.36 6.75
C SER A 118 -11.75 -5.63 5.90
N VAL A 119 -13.02 -6.03 5.99
CA VAL A 119 -14.13 -5.39 5.27
C VAL A 119 -14.37 -3.97 5.78
N LEU A 120 -14.40 -3.78 7.11
CA LEU A 120 -14.58 -2.46 7.74
C LEU A 120 -13.41 -1.52 7.46
N PHE A 121 -12.20 -2.06 7.34
CA PHE A 121 -11.04 -1.28 6.92
C PHE A 121 -11.13 -0.88 5.45
N ALA A 122 -11.40 -1.82 4.55
CA ALA A 122 -11.35 -1.55 3.10
C ALA A 122 -12.53 -0.70 2.60
N ALA A 123 -13.75 -0.91 3.13
CA ALA A 123 -14.96 -0.30 2.59
C ALA A 123 -14.95 1.24 2.61
N PRO A 124 -14.55 1.94 3.70
CA PRO A 124 -14.48 3.41 3.72
C PRO A 124 -13.49 3.96 2.68
N TRP A 125 -12.33 3.33 2.52
CA TRP A 125 -11.31 3.75 1.55
C TRP A 125 -11.77 3.56 0.11
N LEU A 126 -12.40 2.42 -0.20
CA LEU A 126 -12.96 2.14 -1.52
C LEU A 126 -14.12 3.07 -1.85
N ALA A 127 -14.97 3.37 -0.86
CA ALA A 127 -16.09 4.31 -1.04
C ALA A 127 -15.58 5.72 -1.31
N TRP A 128 -14.58 6.17 -0.54
CA TRP A 128 -13.94 7.46 -0.73
C TRP A 128 -13.26 7.56 -2.11
N LEU A 129 -12.53 6.53 -2.54
CA LEU A 129 -11.90 6.48 -3.85
C LEU A 129 -12.92 6.49 -4.99
N GLY A 130 -14.01 5.73 -4.85
CA GLY A 130 -15.11 5.68 -5.80
C GLY A 130 -15.84 7.01 -5.94
N TYR A 131 -16.06 7.70 -4.81
CA TYR A 131 -16.65 9.03 -4.78
C TYR A 131 -15.76 10.07 -5.48
N ARG A 132 -14.44 10.07 -5.19
CA ARG A 132 -13.46 10.97 -5.80
C ARG A 132 -13.34 10.83 -7.32
N ARG A 133 -13.64 9.65 -7.88
CA ARG A 133 -13.65 9.40 -9.34
C ARG A 133 -14.92 9.90 -10.04
N GLY A 134 -15.81 10.61 -9.35
CA GLY A 134 -17.01 11.22 -9.94
C GLY A 134 -18.23 10.28 -9.97
N GLY A 135 -18.18 9.15 -9.28
CA GLY A 135 -19.36 8.30 -9.07
C GLY A 135 -20.31 8.90 -8.03
N GLY A 136 -21.63 8.82 -8.26
CA GLY A 136 -22.61 9.19 -7.23
C GLY A 136 -22.43 8.35 -5.96
N LEU A 137 -22.63 8.96 -4.78
CA LEU A 137 -22.32 8.37 -3.47
C LEU A 137 -22.91 6.96 -3.28
N ARG A 138 -24.15 6.73 -3.72
CA ARG A 138 -24.80 5.40 -3.66
C ARG A 138 -24.06 4.34 -4.47
N ARG A 139 -23.60 4.68 -5.68
CA ARG A 139 -22.82 3.77 -6.53
C ARG A 139 -21.45 3.50 -5.92
N ALA A 140 -20.81 4.53 -5.38
CA ALA A 140 -19.52 4.40 -4.69
C ALA A 140 -19.62 3.45 -3.48
N LEU A 141 -20.64 3.62 -2.63
CA LEU A 141 -20.89 2.73 -1.48
C LEU A 141 -21.21 1.29 -1.91
N GLY A 142 -22.05 1.11 -2.93
CA GLY A 142 -22.39 -0.22 -3.44
C GLY A 142 -21.16 -0.98 -3.97
N HIS A 143 -20.34 -0.32 -4.81
CA HIS A 143 -19.11 -0.91 -5.30
C HIS A 143 -18.10 -1.15 -4.17
N ALA A 144 -17.96 -0.22 -3.23
CA ALA A 144 -17.06 -0.36 -2.10
C ALA A 144 -17.41 -1.54 -1.21
N ALA A 145 -18.69 -1.72 -0.88
CA ALA A 145 -19.16 -2.87 -0.10
C ALA A 145 -18.88 -4.19 -0.83
N CYS A 146 -19.20 -4.26 -2.12
CA CYS A 146 -18.96 -5.45 -2.95
C CYS A 146 -17.47 -5.80 -3.02
N PHE A 147 -16.61 -4.83 -3.35
CA PHE A 147 -15.16 -5.07 -3.44
C PHE A 147 -14.53 -5.35 -2.07
N ALA A 148 -14.97 -4.67 -1.00
CA ALA A 148 -14.47 -4.94 0.34
C ALA A 148 -14.81 -6.36 0.80
N LEU A 149 -16.04 -6.82 0.55
CA LEU A 149 -16.44 -8.21 0.83
C LEU A 149 -15.62 -9.20 0.00
N LEU A 150 -15.43 -8.94 -1.29
CA LEU A 150 -14.64 -9.80 -2.16
C LEU A 150 -13.18 -9.89 -1.72
N ILE A 151 -12.56 -8.75 -1.40
CA ILE A 151 -11.19 -8.68 -0.88
C ILE A 151 -11.09 -9.38 0.46
N GLY A 152 -12.00 -9.10 1.40
CA GLY A 152 -12.03 -9.72 2.72
C GLY A 152 -12.19 -11.24 2.63
N ALA A 153 -13.11 -11.72 1.80
CA ALA A 153 -13.33 -13.15 1.57
C ALA A 153 -12.10 -13.82 0.95
N LEU A 154 -11.46 -13.19 -0.05
CA LEU A 154 -10.24 -13.70 -0.67
C LEU A 154 -9.08 -13.76 0.32
N LEU A 155 -8.89 -12.70 1.12
CA LEU A 155 -7.86 -12.66 2.16
C LEU A 155 -8.14 -13.74 3.21
N HIS A 156 -9.38 -13.92 3.65
CA HIS A 156 -9.73 -14.94 4.62
C HIS A 156 -9.48 -16.35 4.06
N LEU A 157 -9.85 -16.60 2.81
CA LEU A 157 -9.58 -17.88 2.13
C LEU A 157 -8.07 -18.15 2.06
N VAL A 158 -7.26 -17.17 1.68
CA VAL A 158 -5.81 -17.36 1.55
C VAL A 158 -5.12 -17.46 2.91
N PHE A 159 -5.37 -16.54 3.83
CA PHE A 159 -4.62 -16.48 5.09
C PHE A 159 -5.13 -17.45 6.14
N VAL A 160 -6.44 -17.62 6.25
CA VAL A 160 -7.03 -18.48 7.29
C VAL A 160 -7.17 -19.90 6.78
N MET A 161 -7.85 -20.11 5.64
CA MET A 161 -8.13 -21.46 5.17
C MET A 161 -6.93 -22.13 4.51
N LEU A 162 -6.17 -21.41 3.69
CA LEU A 162 -5.06 -21.99 2.93
C LEU A 162 -3.75 -21.99 3.72
N LEU A 163 -3.44 -20.90 4.42
CA LEU A 163 -2.18 -20.74 5.15
C LEU A 163 -2.27 -21.08 6.65
N ASN A 164 -3.47 -21.36 7.20
CA ASN A 164 -3.69 -21.68 8.62
C ASN A 164 -2.99 -20.71 9.58
N VAL A 165 -2.94 -19.43 9.24
CA VAL A 165 -2.32 -18.42 10.09
C VAL A 165 -3.19 -18.25 11.34
N PRO A 166 -2.66 -18.46 12.56
CA PRO A 166 -3.39 -18.14 13.77
C PRO A 166 -3.59 -16.62 13.81
N LEU A 167 -4.86 -16.21 13.75
CA LEU A 167 -5.30 -14.82 13.83
C LEU A 167 -5.37 -14.36 15.28
#